data_AF-A0A961L7I0-F1
#
_entry.id   AF-A0A961L7I0-F1
#
_cell.length_a   1.000
_cell.length_b   1.000
_cell.length_c   1.000
_cell.angle_alpha   90.00
_cell.angle_beta   90.00
_cell.angle_gamma   90.00
#
_symmetry.space_group_name_H-M   'P 1'
#
loop_
_entity.id
_entity.type
_entity.pdbx_description
1 polymer ?
#
loop_
_entity_poly.entity_id
_entity_poly.type
_entity_poly.pdbx_seq_one_letter_code
_entity_poly.pdbx_strand_id
1 'polypeptide(L)'
;PRSTVGTVTEIYDYLRLLFARVGTPYSPATGLPIEAQQVSQMVDIAMALPEGTRAYLLAPIVRDRKGEYRKEFQELLKKGFQRVKVDGTFHDLDAAPELDKKFRHDIDVVVDRIVLRDGLETRLADSLRTALDLADGIAILETAPAEGDPQRITFSENFACPVSGFTIPEIEPRLFSFNAPFGACPSCDGLGVELFFDPRLIVPDESLPLLKGAIAPWSKGQSPYYKQTIEALARHYGFDKAARWRDLPDEARQVLLYGSEGAKIRFRYDEGGRVYEIERPFEGVIPNMERRYKETDSNWVREEFERYQNNRPCGACHGFRLKPEALAVRIAGLHVGEVVRMSIREALAWIEEAPVSLSAQKNEIARAILKEIRERLGFLVNVGLDYLTLARNAGTLSGGESQRIRLASQIGS
;
A
#
# COMPACT_ATOMS: atom_id res chain seq x y z
N PRO A 1 -12.07 -16.54 4.40
CA PRO A 1 -10.69 -16.01 4.36
C PRO A 1 -10.49 -14.61 4.98
N ARG A 2 -11.44 -13.68 4.84
CA ARG A 2 -11.28 -12.28 5.27
C ARG A 2 -11.58 -12.02 6.75
N SER A 3 -12.38 -12.86 7.39
CA SER A 3 -12.74 -12.70 8.80
C SER A 3 -11.55 -12.97 9.73
N THR A 4 -11.38 -12.11 10.73
CA THR A 4 -10.33 -12.14 11.75
C THR A 4 -10.95 -12.07 13.15
N VAL A 5 -10.16 -12.34 14.19
CA VAL A 5 -10.60 -12.16 15.59
C VAL A 5 -11.13 -10.72 15.80
N GLY A 6 -10.44 -9.71 15.29
CA GLY A 6 -10.83 -8.32 15.42
C GLY A 6 -12.14 -7.98 14.73
N THR A 7 -12.46 -8.60 13.58
CA THR A 7 -13.75 -8.38 12.91
C THR A 7 -14.88 -9.15 13.56
N VAL A 8 -14.63 -10.35 14.10
CA VAL A 8 -15.66 -11.16 14.79
C VAL A 8 -16.07 -10.52 16.11
N THR A 9 -15.15 -9.85 16.77
CA THR A 9 -15.38 -9.17 18.06
C THR A 9 -15.79 -7.70 17.91
N GLU A 10 -15.87 -7.21 16.66
CA GLU A 10 -16.10 -5.80 16.28
C GLU A 10 -15.07 -4.82 16.85
N ILE A 11 -14.03 -5.29 17.54
CA ILE A 11 -12.93 -4.45 18.04
C ILE A 11 -12.26 -3.72 16.89
N TYR A 12 -12.13 -4.39 15.73
CA TYR A 12 -11.58 -3.75 14.55
C TYR A 12 -12.43 -2.57 14.07
N ASP A 13 -13.75 -2.62 14.23
CA ASP A 13 -14.64 -1.55 13.80
C ASP A 13 -14.47 -0.29 14.65
N TYR A 14 -14.35 -0.48 15.96
CA TYR A 14 -13.97 0.61 16.86
C TYR A 14 -12.56 1.12 16.61
N LEU A 15 -11.59 0.26 16.28
CA LEU A 15 -10.26 0.70 15.87
C LEU A 15 -10.30 1.55 14.60
N ARG A 16 -11.08 1.16 13.59
CA ARG A 16 -11.30 1.96 12.38
C ARG A 16 -11.86 3.35 12.72
N LEU A 17 -12.83 3.40 13.63
CA LEU A 17 -13.40 4.66 14.10
C LEU A 17 -12.38 5.51 14.88
N LEU A 18 -11.60 4.89 15.76
CA LEU A 18 -10.56 5.55 16.55
C LEU A 18 -9.51 6.19 15.64
N PHE A 19 -8.93 5.41 14.73
CA PHE A 19 -7.93 5.89 13.78
C PHE A 19 -8.47 6.98 12.86
N ALA A 20 -9.74 6.91 12.48
CA ALA A 20 -10.37 7.96 11.68
C ALA A 20 -10.58 9.28 12.44
N ARG A 21 -10.91 9.22 13.72
CA ARG A 21 -11.25 10.41 14.51
C ARG A 21 -10.07 11.12 15.12
N VAL A 22 -9.04 10.37 15.55
CA VAL A 22 -7.91 10.95 16.30
C VAL A 22 -6.54 10.60 15.74
N GLY A 23 -6.47 9.72 14.74
CA GLY A 23 -5.23 9.39 14.06
C GLY A 23 -4.59 10.61 13.40
N THR A 24 -3.27 10.69 13.47
CA THR A 24 -2.50 11.69 12.73
C THR A 24 -1.90 11.02 11.50
N PRO A 25 -2.17 11.49 10.28
CA PRO A 25 -1.50 10.98 9.08
C PRO A 25 -0.06 11.50 9.03
N TYR A 26 0.86 10.66 8.59
CA TYR A 26 2.25 11.00 8.39
C TYR A 26 2.65 10.79 6.93
N SER A 27 3.48 11.68 6.39
CA SER A 27 4.01 11.47 5.05
C SER A 27 4.96 10.26 5.03
N PRO A 28 4.78 9.28 4.13
CA PRO A 28 5.72 8.18 3.97
C PRO A 28 7.12 8.63 3.52
N ALA A 29 7.22 9.80 2.87
CA ALA A 29 8.48 10.30 2.33
C ALA A 29 9.29 11.10 3.36
N THR A 30 8.62 11.96 4.13
CA THR A 30 9.29 12.87 5.08
C THR A 30 9.17 12.42 6.53
N GLY A 31 8.23 11.53 6.85
CA GLY A 31 7.94 11.10 8.21
C GLY A 31 7.29 12.17 9.09
N LEU A 32 6.95 13.33 8.51
CA LEU A 32 6.32 14.45 9.23
C LEU A 32 4.79 14.31 9.23
N PRO A 33 4.10 14.81 10.28
CA PRO A 33 2.65 14.81 10.33
C PRO A 33 2.08 15.69 9.22
N ILE A 34 0.95 15.26 8.68
CA ILE A 34 0.19 15.99 7.68
C ILE A 34 -1.07 16.51 8.36
N GLU A 35 -1.36 17.79 8.20
CA GLU A 35 -2.56 18.42 8.76
C GLU A 35 -3.40 19.00 7.63
N ALA A 36 -4.69 18.72 7.65
CA ALA A 36 -5.67 19.43 6.85
C ALA A 36 -6.11 20.67 7.64
N GLN A 37 -6.11 21.82 6.98
CA GLN A 37 -6.45 23.10 7.58
C GLN A 37 -7.66 23.69 6.84
N GLN A 38 -8.55 24.35 7.58
CA GLN A 38 -9.60 25.15 6.96
C GLN A 38 -9.04 26.51 6.53
N VAL A 39 -9.61 27.12 5.50
CA VAL A 39 -9.18 28.45 5.03
C VAL A 39 -9.19 29.48 6.17
N SER A 40 -10.15 29.44 7.09
CA SER A 40 -10.17 30.31 8.27
C SER A 40 -8.92 30.13 9.14
N GLN A 41 -8.52 28.89 9.41
CA GLN A 41 -7.30 28.59 10.17
C GLN A 41 -6.04 29.02 9.42
N MET A 42 -6.00 28.86 8.09
CA MET A 42 -4.88 29.33 7.27
C MET A 42 -4.75 30.86 7.35
N VAL A 43 -5.88 31.57 7.30
CA VAL A 43 -5.94 33.03 7.51
C VAL A 43 -5.44 33.39 8.91
N ASP A 44 -5.91 32.72 9.96
CA ASP A 44 -5.46 32.97 11.34
C ASP A 44 -3.94 32.78 11.48
N ILE A 45 -3.39 31.70 10.91
CA ILE A 45 -1.93 31.43 10.92
C ILE A 45 -1.16 32.53 10.18
N ALA A 46 -1.65 32.94 9.01
CA ALA A 46 -1.02 34.00 8.23
C ALA A 46 -1.09 35.36 8.93
N MET A 47 -2.22 35.68 9.57
CA MET A 47 -2.42 36.93 10.32
C MET A 47 -1.65 36.97 11.64
N ALA A 48 -1.19 35.83 12.17
CA ALA A 48 -0.32 35.77 13.34
C ALA A 48 1.13 36.24 13.06
N LEU A 49 1.51 36.46 11.80
CA LEU A 49 2.79 37.02 11.42
C LEU A 49 2.87 38.53 11.74
N PRO A 50 4.08 39.11 11.88
CA PRO A 50 4.23 40.54 12.20
C PRO A 50 3.54 41.45 11.19
N GLU A 51 2.89 42.50 11.70
CA GLU A 51 2.26 43.53 10.86
C GLU A 51 3.30 44.18 9.92
N GLY A 52 2.89 44.45 8.68
CA GLY A 52 3.74 45.00 7.64
C GLY A 52 4.57 43.96 6.87
N THR A 53 4.50 42.67 7.23
CA THR A 53 5.17 41.60 6.50
C THR A 53 4.65 41.52 5.07
N ARG A 54 5.57 41.58 4.10
CA ARG A 54 5.27 41.38 2.68
C ARG A 54 5.35 39.89 2.38
N ALA A 55 4.37 39.35 1.67
CA ALA A 55 4.35 37.95 1.28
C ALA A 55 3.72 37.75 -0.10
N TYR A 56 4.15 36.67 -0.76
CA TYR A 56 3.54 36.15 -1.97
C TYR A 56 2.67 34.96 -1.59
N LEU A 57 1.43 34.97 -2.04
CA LEU A 57 0.59 33.78 -2.01
C LEU A 57 0.78 33.02 -3.31
N LEU A 58 1.25 31.79 -3.20
CA LEU A 58 1.69 30.94 -4.28
C LEU A 58 0.82 29.68 -4.35
N ALA A 59 0.52 29.22 -5.57
CA ALA A 59 -0.15 27.95 -5.85
C ALA A 59 0.85 26.99 -6.54
N PRO A 60 1.32 25.94 -5.85
CA PRO A 60 2.32 25.00 -6.38
C PRO A 60 1.69 23.99 -7.33
N ILE A 61 1.54 24.37 -8.60
CA ILE A 61 0.89 23.53 -9.62
C ILE A 61 1.76 22.34 -10.05
N VAL A 62 3.08 22.45 -9.94
CA VAL A 62 4.03 21.39 -10.26
C VAL A 62 5.09 21.33 -9.17
N ARG A 63 5.36 20.13 -8.67
CA ARG A 63 6.35 19.87 -7.60
C ARG A 63 7.17 18.64 -7.95
N ASP A 64 8.49 18.79 -8.06
CA ASP A 64 9.48 17.76 -8.38
C ASP A 64 9.05 16.80 -9.51
N ARG A 65 8.48 17.33 -10.60
CA ARG A 65 8.01 16.52 -11.74
C ARG A 65 8.71 16.91 -13.03
N LYS A 66 8.89 15.92 -13.90
CA LYS A 66 9.51 16.10 -15.23
C LYS A 66 8.47 16.54 -16.25
N GLY A 67 8.78 17.57 -17.03
CA GLY A 67 7.87 18.05 -18.08
C GLY A 67 8.27 19.41 -18.66
N GLU A 68 7.68 19.77 -19.80
CA GLU A 68 7.89 21.08 -20.45
C GLU A 68 6.83 22.13 -20.05
N TYR A 69 5.70 21.71 -19.48
CA TYR A 69 4.59 22.51 -18.94
C TYR A 69 4.05 23.68 -19.79
N ARG A 70 4.29 23.68 -21.11
CA ARG A 70 3.83 24.75 -22.03
C ARG A 70 2.31 24.90 -22.09
N LYS A 71 1.55 23.80 -21.97
CA LYS A 71 0.08 23.85 -22.03
C LYS A 71 -0.48 24.50 -20.77
N GLU A 72 0.10 24.15 -19.64
CA GLU A 72 -0.23 24.64 -18.31
C GLU A 72 0.00 26.15 -18.23
N PHE A 73 1.14 26.66 -18.73
CA PHE A 73 1.37 28.11 -18.84
C PHE A 73 0.33 28.83 -19.71
N GLN A 74 -0.06 28.25 -20.86
CA GLN A 74 -1.11 28.85 -21.69
C GLN A 74 -2.48 28.86 -21.02
N GLU A 75 -2.83 27.82 -20.25
CA GLU A 75 -4.07 27.78 -19.48
C GLU A 75 -4.09 28.82 -18.36
N LEU A 76 -2.96 29.03 -17.68
CA LEU A 76 -2.82 30.06 -16.65
C LEU A 76 -2.96 31.48 -17.22
N LEU A 77 -2.38 31.76 -18.39
CA LEU A 77 -2.56 33.02 -19.10
C LEU A 77 -4.03 33.28 -19.44
N LYS A 78 -4.74 32.26 -19.93
CA LYS A 78 -6.19 32.36 -20.22
C LYS A 78 -7.02 32.62 -18.97
N LYS A 79 -6.60 32.11 -17.81
CA LYS A 79 -7.21 32.38 -16.51
C LYS A 79 -6.83 33.75 -15.93
N GLY A 80 -5.92 34.49 -16.56
CA GLY A 80 -5.54 35.85 -16.20
C GLY A 80 -4.35 35.96 -15.24
N PHE A 81 -3.64 34.86 -14.96
CA PHE A 81 -2.42 34.90 -14.15
C PHE A 81 -1.25 35.49 -14.94
N GLN A 82 -0.46 36.36 -14.30
CA GLN A 82 0.63 37.09 -14.97
C GLN A 82 2.03 36.65 -14.51
N ARG A 83 2.17 36.11 -13.30
CA ARG A 83 3.48 35.80 -12.71
C ARG A 83 3.57 34.36 -12.23
N VAL A 84 4.73 33.78 -12.43
CA VAL A 84 5.05 32.41 -12.02
C VAL A 84 6.46 32.37 -11.45
N LYS A 85 6.71 31.47 -10.51
CA LYS A 85 8.03 31.18 -9.98
C LYS A 85 8.41 29.78 -10.46
N VAL A 86 9.45 29.70 -11.27
CA VAL A 86 9.95 28.44 -11.85
C VAL A 86 11.35 28.18 -11.28
N ASP A 87 11.54 27.02 -10.67
CA ASP A 87 12.82 26.59 -10.09
C ASP A 87 13.46 27.65 -9.18
N GLY A 88 12.64 28.32 -8.37
CA GLY A 88 13.08 29.35 -7.43
C GLY A 88 13.13 30.78 -7.99
N THR A 89 12.98 30.97 -9.29
CA THR A 89 13.10 32.28 -9.96
C THR A 89 11.76 32.81 -10.46
N PHE A 90 11.46 34.09 -10.20
CA PHE A 90 10.22 34.71 -10.65
C PHE A 90 10.32 35.16 -12.11
N HIS A 91 9.31 34.78 -12.90
CA HIS A 91 9.15 35.15 -14.30
C HIS A 91 7.74 35.70 -14.54
N ASP A 92 7.62 36.57 -15.54
CA ASP A 92 6.32 36.88 -16.13
C ASP A 92 5.89 35.70 -17.01
N LEU A 93 4.61 35.32 -16.97
CA LEU A 93 4.11 34.14 -17.68
C LEU A 93 4.32 34.23 -19.20
N ASP A 94 4.27 35.44 -19.76
CA ASP A 94 4.53 35.70 -21.18
C ASP A 94 6.01 35.52 -21.57
N ALA A 95 6.92 35.58 -20.59
CA ALA A 95 8.36 35.46 -20.75
C ALA A 95 8.92 34.25 -19.98
N ALA A 96 8.08 33.28 -19.62
CA ALA A 96 8.49 32.11 -18.87
C ALA A 96 9.52 31.27 -19.67
N PRO A 97 10.57 30.74 -19.03
CA PRO A 97 11.61 29.97 -19.70
C PRO A 97 11.05 28.68 -20.28
N GLU A 98 11.62 28.21 -21.40
CA GLU A 98 11.33 26.88 -21.92
C GLU A 98 11.95 25.80 -21.03
N LEU A 99 11.10 24.91 -20.49
CA LEU A 99 11.51 23.83 -19.60
C LEU A 99 11.83 22.55 -20.39
N ASP A 100 12.89 21.85 -19.98
CA ASP A 100 13.34 20.62 -20.62
C ASP A 100 12.67 19.39 -19.97
N LYS A 101 12.00 18.58 -20.80
CA LYS A 101 11.30 17.35 -20.41
C LYS A 101 12.14 16.34 -19.62
N LYS A 102 13.47 16.41 -19.69
CA LYS A 102 14.37 15.47 -18.99
C LYS A 102 14.58 15.82 -17.53
N PHE A 103 14.45 17.10 -17.18
CA PHE A 103 14.71 17.62 -15.84
C PHE A 103 13.42 17.73 -15.04
N ARG A 104 13.57 17.75 -13.71
CA ARG A 104 12.46 17.93 -12.78
C ARG A 104 12.36 19.42 -12.47
N HIS A 105 11.13 19.92 -12.38
CA HIS A 105 10.85 21.33 -12.20
C HIS A 105 9.85 21.55 -11.05
N ASP A 106 9.98 22.70 -10.40
CA ASP A 106 9.03 23.25 -9.43
C ASP A 106 8.41 24.52 -10.00
N ILE A 107 7.08 24.58 -10.06
CA ILE A 107 6.33 25.68 -10.66
C ILE A 107 5.26 26.16 -9.68
N ASP A 108 5.44 27.39 -9.19
CA ASP A 108 4.52 28.07 -8.28
C ASP A 108 3.88 29.27 -8.98
N VAL A 109 2.55 29.30 -9.12
CA VAL A 109 1.84 30.45 -9.69
C VAL A 109 1.65 31.51 -8.62
N VAL A 110 1.94 32.78 -8.93
CA VAL A 110 1.69 33.88 -7.99
C VAL A 110 0.21 34.28 -8.07
N VAL A 111 -0.53 33.99 -7.00
CA VAL A 111 -1.97 34.27 -6.91
C VAL A 111 -2.23 35.68 -6.38
N ASP A 112 -1.57 36.06 -5.29
CA ASP A 112 -1.67 37.42 -4.74
C ASP A 112 -0.35 37.90 -4.15
N ARG A 113 -0.20 39.22 -4.07
CA ARG A 113 0.88 39.95 -3.41
C ARG A 113 0.27 40.69 -2.23
N ILE A 114 0.60 40.27 -1.03
CA ILE A 114 -0.03 40.78 0.19
C ILE A 114 0.98 41.51 1.08
N VAL A 115 0.46 42.50 1.79
CA VAL A 115 1.15 43.15 2.90
C VAL A 115 0.23 42.98 4.11
N LEU A 116 0.68 42.22 5.10
CA LEU A 116 -0.14 41.85 6.26
C LEU A 116 -0.44 43.10 7.10
N ARG A 117 -1.72 43.32 7.36
CA ARG A 117 -2.28 44.42 8.16
C ARG A 117 -3.67 44.03 8.63
N ASP A 118 -4.14 44.63 9.71
CA ASP A 118 -5.49 44.41 10.23
C ASP A 118 -6.55 44.73 9.15
N GLY A 119 -7.57 43.87 9.02
CA GLY A 119 -8.64 44.03 8.02
C GLY A 119 -8.37 43.39 6.65
N LEU A 120 -7.31 42.59 6.50
CA LEU A 120 -6.98 41.86 5.26
C LEU A 120 -7.64 40.47 5.17
N GLU A 121 -8.30 40.01 6.22
CA GLU A 121 -8.72 38.62 6.41
C GLU A 121 -9.62 38.13 5.26
N THR A 122 -10.60 38.94 4.83
CA THR A 122 -11.50 38.58 3.72
C THR A 122 -10.76 38.40 2.40
N ARG A 123 -9.87 39.33 2.06
CA ARG A 123 -9.07 39.26 0.82
C ARG A 123 -8.11 38.07 0.87
N LEU A 124 -7.52 37.81 2.02
CA LEU A 124 -6.61 36.69 2.21
C LEU A 124 -7.35 35.36 2.05
N ALA A 125 -8.56 35.24 2.60
CA ALA A 125 -9.41 34.07 2.43
C ALA A 125 -9.76 33.80 0.95
N ASP A 126 -10.16 34.83 0.20
CA ASP A 126 -10.47 34.71 -1.23
C ASP A 126 -9.25 34.29 -2.07
N SER A 127 -8.09 34.87 -1.74
CA SER A 127 -6.83 34.55 -2.40
C SER A 127 -6.36 33.13 -2.07
N LEU A 128 -6.48 32.71 -0.81
CA LEU A 128 -6.20 31.33 -0.37
C LEU A 128 -7.10 30.34 -1.10
N ARG A 129 -8.41 30.61 -1.19
CA ARG A 129 -9.34 29.75 -1.95
C ARG A 129 -8.90 29.60 -3.40
N THR A 130 -8.56 30.72 -4.05
CA THR A 130 -8.07 30.72 -5.44
C THR A 130 -6.78 29.89 -5.59
N ALA A 131 -5.85 29.99 -4.64
CA ALA A 131 -4.61 29.22 -4.67
C ALA A 131 -4.85 27.72 -4.46
N LEU A 132 -5.70 27.36 -3.49
CA LEU A 132 -6.09 25.99 -3.21
C LEU A 132 -6.79 25.34 -4.41
N ASP A 133 -7.74 26.03 -5.03
CA ASP A 133 -8.46 25.54 -6.22
C ASP A 133 -7.53 25.35 -7.43
N LEU A 134 -6.44 26.11 -7.51
CA LEU A 134 -5.47 26.03 -8.61
C LEU A 134 -4.46 24.90 -8.44
N ALA A 135 -4.14 24.51 -7.19
CA ALA A 135 -3.08 23.55 -6.87
C ALA A 135 -3.57 22.35 -6.02
N ASP A 136 -4.77 21.84 -6.35
CA ASP A 136 -5.37 20.63 -5.75
C ASP A 136 -5.41 20.65 -4.20
N GLY A 137 -5.75 21.81 -3.64
CA GLY A 137 -5.90 22.02 -2.20
C GLY A 137 -4.59 22.32 -1.47
N ILE A 138 -3.57 22.85 -2.14
CA ILE A 138 -2.32 23.31 -1.51
C ILE A 138 -2.07 24.79 -1.84
N ALA A 139 -1.66 25.56 -0.85
CA ALA A 139 -1.23 26.94 -1.03
C ALA A 139 0.07 27.17 -0.26
N ILE A 140 0.93 28.07 -0.74
CA ILE A 140 2.19 28.43 -0.08
C ILE A 140 2.19 29.93 0.16
N LEU A 141 2.40 30.35 1.41
CA LEU A 141 2.70 31.72 1.76
C LEU A 141 4.21 31.87 1.88
N GLU A 142 4.81 32.63 0.98
CA GLU A 142 6.24 32.91 0.97
C GLU A 142 6.49 34.35 1.40
N THR A 143 7.19 34.56 2.52
CA THR A 143 7.55 35.91 2.98
C THR A 143 8.61 36.52 2.08
N ALA A 144 8.55 37.83 1.89
CA ALA A 144 9.47 38.63 1.10
C ALA A 144 10.13 39.71 1.98
N PRO A 145 11.01 39.31 2.92
CA PRO A 145 11.69 40.26 3.81
C PRO A 145 12.68 41.14 3.02
N ALA A 146 12.98 42.33 3.55
CA ALA A 146 13.98 43.24 2.97
C ALA A 146 15.42 42.73 3.17
N GLU A 147 15.67 41.99 4.26
CA GLU A 147 16.93 41.32 4.58
C GLU A 147 16.63 39.93 5.18
N GLY A 148 17.35 38.90 4.75
CA GLY A 148 17.18 37.51 5.19
C GLY A 148 16.55 36.58 4.14
N ASP A 149 16.54 35.28 4.45
CA ASP A 149 15.96 34.26 3.57
C ASP A 149 14.41 34.25 3.66
N PRO A 150 13.71 34.08 2.52
CA PRO A 150 12.25 33.99 2.50
C PRO A 150 11.79 32.75 3.27
N GLN A 151 10.81 32.93 4.16
CA GLN A 151 10.18 31.82 4.87
C GLN A 151 8.96 31.33 4.09
N ARG A 152 8.86 30.02 3.91
CA ARG A 152 7.73 29.35 3.25
C ARG A 152 6.85 28.66 4.28
N ILE A 153 5.59 29.08 4.36
CA ILE A 153 4.54 28.42 5.13
C ILE A 153 3.64 27.71 4.12
N THR A 154 3.54 26.39 4.21
CA THR A 154 2.66 25.62 3.33
C THR A 154 1.34 25.33 4.04
N PHE A 155 0.25 25.65 3.37
CA PHE A 155 -1.11 25.34 3.77
C PHE A 155 -1.67 24.22 2.90
N SER A 156 -2.51 23.38 3.48
CA SER A 156 -3.14 22.28 2.77
C SER A 156 -4.58 22.09 3.25
N GLU A 157 -5.54 22.15 2.33
CA GLU A 157 -6.96 21.83 2.58
C GLU A 157 -7.17 20.31 2.63
N ASN A 158 -6.35 19.57 1.88
CA ASN A 158 -6.28 18.11 1.94
C ASN A 158 -5.18 17.66 2.91
N PHE A 159 -5.16 16.39 3.34
CA PHE A 159 -3.98 15.87 4.01
C PHE A 159 -2.86 15.63 2.97
N ALA A 160 -2.15 16.68 2.57
CA ALA A 160 -1.06 16.60 1.59
C ALA A 160 0.33 16.83 2.20
N CYS A 161 1.31 16.01 1.78
CA CYS A 161 2.71 16.29 2.06
C CYS A 161 3.22 17.38 1.10
N PRO A 162 3.88 18.44 1.62
CA PRO A 162 4.41 19.51 0.81
C PRO A 162 5.55 19.06 -0.12
N VAL A 163 6.38 18.11 0.33
CA VAL A 163 7.59 17.65 -0.38
C VAL A 163 7.28 16.58 -1.43
N SER A 164 6.55 15.53 -1.07
CA SER A 164 6.35 14.38 -1.97
C SER A 164 5.09 14.45 -2.84
N GLY A 165 4.19 15.40 -2.56
CA GLY A 165 2.87 15.45 -3.19
C GLY A 165 1.95 14.28 -2.81
N PHE A 166 2.32 13.47 -1.81
CA PHE A 166 1.47 12.43 -1.25
C PHE A 166 0.22 13.06 -0.62
N THR A 167 -0.97 12.63 -1.00
CA THR A 167 -2.24 13.15 -0.48
C THR A 167 -3.11 12.04 0.08
N ILE A 168 -3.82 12.35 1.16
CA ILE A 168 -4.91 11.53 1.67
C ILE A 168 -6.19 12.37 1.53
N PRO A 169 -7.14 11.97 0.66
CA PRO A 169 -8.31 12.80 0.34
C PRO A 169 -9.27 12.92 1.53
N GLU A 170 -9.45 11.86 2.32
CA GLU A 170 -10.28 11.89 3.52
C GLU A 170 -9.91 10.77 4.49
N ILE A 171 -9.92 11.06 5.79
CA ILE A 171 -9.69 10.05 6.84
C ILE A 171 -11.02 9.63 7.45
N GLU A 172 -11.68 8.70 6.78
CA GLU A 172 -12.92 8.08 7.26
C GLU A 172 -12.70 6.62 7.72
N PRO A 173 -13.58 6.04 8.55
CA PRO A 173 -13.44 4.66 9.00
C PRO A 173 -13.31 3.63 7.87
N ARG A 174 -13.88 3.90 6.69
CA ARG A 174 -13.77 3.02 5.51
C ARG A 174 -12.35 2.94 4.93
N LEU A 175 -11.50 3.94 5.16
CA LEU A 175 -10.08 3.93 4.77
C LEU A 175 -9.32 2.80 5.47
N PHE A 176 -9.72 2.46 6.68
CA PHE A 176 -9.12 1.40 7.48
C PHE A 176 -9.81 0.05 7.29
N SER A 177 -10.66 -0.10 6.28
CA SER A 177 -11.37 -1.34 5.99
C SER A 177 -10.68 -2.14 4.89
N PHE A 178 -10.10 -3.29 5.21
CA PHE A 178 -9.59 -4.23 4.20
C PHE A 178 -10.71 -5.00 3.46
N ASN A 179 -11.96 -4.84 3.86
CA ASN A 179 -13.13 -5.37 3.15
C ASN A 179 -13.72 -4.37 2.15
N ALA A 180 -13.30 -3.10 2.19
CA ALA A 180 -13.75 -2.08 1.27
C ALA A 180 -12.63 -1.75 0.27
N PRO A 181 -12.91 -1.62 -1.04
CA PRO A 181 -11.90 -1.24 -2.04
C PRO A 181 -11.19 0.09 -1.73
N PHE A 182 -11.84 0.95 -0.95
CA PHE A 182 -11.28 2.23 -0.51
C PHE A 182 -10.03 2.05 0.35
N GLY A 183 -10.05 1.11 1.31
CA GLY A 183 -8.96 0.84 2.24
C GLY A 183 -8.12 -0.40 1.94
N ALA A 184 -8.64 -1.34 1.15
CA ALA A 184 -7.99 -2.60 0.84
C ALA A 184 -6.73 -2.43 -0.03
N CYS A 185 -5.68 -3.17 0.30
CA CYS A 185 -4.48 -3.27 -0.53
C CYS A 185 -4.87 -3.75 -1.94
N PRO A 186 -4.53 -3.00 -3.02
CA PRO A 186 -4.93 -3.36 -4.38
C PRO A 186 -4.25 -4.64 -4.89
N SER A 187 -3.03 -4.94 -4.44
CA SER A 187 -2.26 -6.09 -4.91
C SER A 187 -2.81 -7.43 -4.43
N CYS A 188 -3.42 -7.48 -3.25
CA CYS A 188 -3.99 -8.70 -2.67
C CYS A 188 -5.50 -8.57 -2.39
N ASP A 189 -6.13 -7.50 -2.89
CA ASP A 189 -7.53 -7.16 -2.64
C ASP A 189 -7.92 -7.27 -1.16
N GLY A 190 -7.05 -6.82 -0.25
CA GLY A 190 -7.31 -6.88 1.20
C GLY A 190 -7.22 -8.27 1.84
N LEU A 191 -6.73 -9.30 1.15
CA LEU A 191 -6.46 -10.61 1.74
C LEU A 191 -5.21 -10.60 2.64
N GLY A 192 -4.21 -9.80 2.29
CA GLY A 192 -2.92 -9.70 3.00
C GLY A 192 -1.99 -10.88 2.73
N VAL A 193 -2.41 -11.81 1.90
CA VAL A 193 -1.58 -12.94 1.46
C VAL A 193 -1.52 -12.95 -0.05
N GLU A 194 -0.39 -13.40 -0.55
CA GLU A 194 -0.22 -13.79 -1.95
C GLU A 194 -0.16 -15.31 -2.00
N LEU A 195 -0.96 -15.88 -2.90
CA LEU A 195 -0.86 -17.28 -3.28
C LEU A 195 0.32 -17.42 -4.23
N PHE A 196 1.21 -18.36 -3.93
CA PHE A 196 2.30 -18.74 -4.83
C PHE A 196 2.42 -20.26 -4.87
N PHE A 197 2.91 -20.80 -5.96
CA PHE A 197 3.21 -22.23 -6.04
C PHE A 197 4.50 -22.53 -5.29
N ASP A 198 4.40 -23.40 -4.27
CA ASP A 198 5.52 -23.73 -3.40
C ASP A 198 6.31 -24.90 -4.01
N PRO A 199 7.61 -24.72 -4.35
CA PRO A 199 8.45 -25.79 -4.87
C PRO A 199 8.46 -27.04 -3.98
N ARG A 200 8.31 -26.88 -2.66
CA ARG A 200 8.29 -27.99 -1.69
C ARG A 200 7.02 -28.82 -1.77
N LEU A 201 5.91 -28.22 -2.21
CA LEU A 201 4.67 -28.96 -2.46
C LEU A 201 4.69 -29.64 -3.83
N ILE A 202 5.38 -29.04 -4.81
CA ILE A 202 5.57 -29.59 -6.15
C ILE A 202 6.51 -30.80 -6.10
N VAL A 203 7.56 -30.73 -5.27
CA VAL A 203 8.51 -31.82 -5.04
C VAL A 203 8.53 -32.18 -3.56
N PRO A 204 7.54 -32.96 -3.08
CA PRO A 204 7.40 -33.28 -1.66
C PRO A 204 8.45 -34.27 -1.15
N ASP A 205 8.94 -35.17 -2.02
CA ASP A 205 9.97 -36.15 -1.69
C ASP A 205 11.16 -36.00 -2.64
N GLU A 206 12.20 -35.33 -2.16
CA GLU A 206 13.43 -35.10 -2.92
C GLU A 206 14.30 -36.35 -3.09
N SER A 207 13.97 -37.45 -2.39
CA SER A 207 14.70 -38.72 -2.52
C SER A 207 14.24 -39.55 -3.72
N LEU A 208 13.10 -39.19 -4.34
CA LEU A 208 12.59 -39.89 -5.52
C LEU A 208 13.41 -39.55 -6.78
N PRO A 209 13.66 -40.55 -7.64
CA PRO A 209 14.18 -40.30 -8.98
C PRO A 209 13.25 -39.38 -9.79
N LEU A 210 13.83 -38.48 -10.59
CA LEU A 210 13.08 -37.52 -11.40
C LEU A 210 12.01 -38.20 -12.27
N LEU A 211 12.38 -39.28 -12.96
CA LEU A 211 11.47 -40.08 -13.80
C LEU A 211 10.47 -40.96 -13.02
N LYS A 212 10.64 -41.12 -11.70
CA LYS A 212 9.73 -41.89 -10.84
C LYS A 212 8.79 -40.99 -10.04
N GLY A 213 8.50 -39.80 -10.55
CA GLY A 213 7.45 -38.95 -10.01
C GLY A 213 7.90 -38.01 -8.88
N ALA A 214 9.17 -37.58 -8.89
CA ALA A 214 9.63 -36.53 -7.98
C ALA A 214 8.80 -35.24 -8.12
N ILE A 215 8.40 -34.88 -9.34
CA ILE A 215 7.50 -33.76 -9.62
C ILE A 215 6.05 -34.24 -9.50
N ALA A 216 5.38 -33.94 -8.39
CA ALA A 216 4.05 -34.43 -8.05
C ALA A 216 2.96 -34.05 -9.09
N PRO A 217 2.90 -32.83 -9.64
CA PRO A 217 1.94 -32.50 -10.70
C PRO A 217 2.07 -33.36 -11.97
N TRP A 218 3.26 -33.93 -12.22
CA TRP A 218 3.55 -34.75 -13.40
C TRP A 218 3.43 -36.26 -13.13
N SER A 219 3.29 -36.68 -11.87
CA SER A 219 3.24 -38.10 -11.51
C SER A 219 1.86 -38.73 -11.66
N LYS A 220 0.78 -37.93 -11.53
CA LYS A 220 -0.62 -38.41 -11.56
C LYS A 220 -1.12 -38.82 -12.94
N GLY A 221 -0.46 -38.39 -14.01
CA GLY A 221 -0.77 -38.80 -15.38
C GLY A 221 0.37 -39.60 -15.96
N GLN A 222 0.12 -40.84 -16.41
CA GLN A 222 1.05 -41.65 -17.20
C GLN A 222 1.19 -41.10 -18.64
N SER A 223 1.28 -39.77 -18.78
CA SER A 223 1.43 -39.13 -20.08
C SER A 223 2.88 -39.28 -20.53
N PRO A 224 3.15 -39.93 -21.68
CA PRO A 224 4.49 -40.02 -22.26
C PRO A 224 5.15 -38.63 -22.45
N TYR A 225 4.33 -37.59 -22.59
CA TYR A 225 4.75 -36.20 -22.77
C TYR A 225 5.70 -35.70 -21.68
N TYR A 226 5.40 -35.93 -20.39
CA TYR A 226 6.24 -35.42 -19.29
C TYR A 226 7.59 -36.14 -19.24
N LYS A 227 7.57 -37.47 -19.44
CA LYS A 227 8.80 -38.27 -19.54
C LYS A 227 9.68 -37.77 -20.69
N GLN A 228 9.11 -37.59 -21.88
CA GLN A 228 9.83 -37.12 -23.06
C GLN A 228 10.37 -35.69 -22.88
N THR A 229 9.63 -34.83 -22.17
CA THR A 229 10.08 -33.47 -21.80
C THR A 229 11.30 -33.52 -20.89
N ILE A 230 11.29 -34.33 -19.82
CA ILE A 230 12.44 -34.53 -18.93
C ILE A 230 13.65 -35.03 -19.71
N GLU A 231 13.45 -35.98 -20.63
CA GLU A 231 14.53 -36.54 -21.46
C GLU A 231 15.16 -35.50 -22.40
N ALA A 232 14.36 -34.61 -22.97
CA ALA A 232 14.84 -33.52 -23.80
C ALA A 232 15.67 -32.50 -22.98
N LEU A 233 15.18 -32.14 -21.79
CA LEU A 233 15.88 -31.24 -20.87
C LEU A 233 17.21 -31.84 -20.39
N ALA A 234 17.20 -33.11 -20.00
CA ALA A 234 18.38 -33.85 -19.58
C ALA A 234 19.45 -33.90 -20.68
N ARG A 235 19.04 -34.09 -21.93
CA ARG A 235 19.97 -34.09 -23.08
C ARG A 235 20.56 -32.70 -23.35
N HIS A 236 19.78 -31.64 -23.19
CA HIS A 236 20.22 -30.27 -23.48
C HIS A 236 21.15 -29.72 -22.41
N TYR A 237 20.80 -29.91 -21.13
CA TYR A 237 21.56 -29.39 -19.99
C TYR A 237 22.57 -30.39 -19.40
N GLY A 238 22.60 -31.64 -19.88
CA GLY A 238 23.60 -32.63 -19.49
C GLY A 238 23.44 -33.21 -18.08
N PHE A 239 22.23 -33.23 -17.52
CA PHE A 239 21.97 -33.85 -16.21
C PHE A 239 21.43 -35.28 -16.33
N ASP A 240 21.65 -36.10 -15.29
CA ASP A 240 21.12 -37.46 -15.25
C ASP A 240 19.60 -37.47 -14.97
N LYS A 241 18.82 -37.92 -15.94
CA LYS A 241 17.37 -38.08 -15.84
C LYS A 241 16.92 -39.14 -14.82
N ALA A 242 17.78 -40.09 -14.46
CA ALA A 242 17.47 -41.13 -13.49
C ALA A 242 17.91 -40.77 -12.07
N ALA A 243 18.62 -39.65 -11.88
CA ALA A 243 19.04 -39.18 -10.58
C ALA A 243 17.85 -38.82 -9.68
N ARG A 244 18.09 -38.87 -8.37
CA ARG A 244 17.16 -38.35 -7.36
C ARG A 244 17.13 -36.84 -7.46
N TRP A 245 15.99 -36.23 -7.13
CA TRP A 245 15.84 -34.77 -7.21
C TRP A 245 16.93 -34.01 -6.44
N ARG A 246 17.23 -34.45 -5.22
CA ARG A 246 18.29 -33.88 -4.37
C ARG A 246 19.70 -33.96 -4.97
N ASP A 247 19.94 -34.92 -5.87
CA ASP A 247 21.26 -35.18 -6.45
C ASP A 247 21.42 -34.47 -7.81
N LEU A 248 20.38 -33.81 -8.32
CA LEU A 248 20.45 -32.99 -9.54
C LEU A 248 21.30 -31.73 -9.30
N PRO A 249 21.96 -31.20 -10.34
CA PRO A 249 22.55 -29.86 -10.27
C PRO A 249 21.50 -28.78 -10.00
N ASP A 250 21.89 -27.70 -9.32
CA ASP A 250 21.00 -26.57 -9.01
C ASP A 250 20.38 -25.95 -10.27
N GLU A 251 21.18 -25.82 -11.34
CA GLU A 251 20.73 -25.35 -12.65
C GLU A 251 19.65 -26.26 -13.24
N ALA A 252 19.78 -27.58 -13.10
CA ALA A 252 18.77 -28.52 -13.58
C ALA A 252 17.45 -28.38 -12.81
N ARG A 253 17.52 -28.22 -11.47
CA ARG A 253 16.31 -27.96 -10.66
C ARG A 253 15.66 -26.63 -11.03
N GLN A 254 16.46 -25.59 -11.26
CA GLN A 254 15.98 -24.27 -11.64
C GLN A 254 15.26 -24.30 -12.99
N VAL A 255 15.86 -24.93 -14.00
CA VAL A 255 15.25 -25.06 -15.33
C VAL A 255 13.96 -25.87 -15.28
N LEU A 256 13.95 -26.97 -14.51
CA LEU A 256 12.74 -27.80 -14.35
C LEU A 256 11.59 -27.00 -13.71
N LEU A 257 11.87 -26.21 -12.68
CA LEU A 257 10.85 -25.45 -11.96
C LEU A 257 10.44 -24.15 -12.65
N TYR A 258 11.39 -23.36 -13.12
CA TYR A 258 11.18 -21.97 -13.58
C TYR A 258 11.41 -21.75 -15.08
N GLY A 259 11.88 -22.77 -15.80
CA GLY A 259 12.02 -22.72 -17.25
C GLY A 259 13.43 -22.36 -17.73
N SER A 260 13.59 -22.29 -19.05
CA SER A 260 14.87 -22.12 -19.73
C SER A 260 15.27 -20.68 -20.02
N GLU A 261 14.55 -19.69 -19.46
CA GLU A 261 14.80 -18.26 -19.63
C GLU A 261 14.94 -17.81 -21.10
N GLY A 262 14.23 -18.47 -22.01
CA GLY A 262 14.25 -18.17 -23.45
C GLY A 262 15.21 -19.02 -24.28
N ALA A 263 16.08 -19.83 -23.64
CA ALA A 263 16.92 -20.79 -24.36
C ALA A 263 16.05 -21.81 -25.09
N LYS A 264 16.29 -21.98 -26.40
CA LYS A 264 15.52 -22.88 -27.25
C LYS A 264 15.99 -24.32 -27.07
N ILE A 265 15.03 -25.20 -26.80
CA ILE A 265 15.29 -26.62 -26.55
C ILE A 265 14.55 -27.43 -27.61
N ARG A 266 15.25 -28.41 -28.19
CA ARG A 266 14.67 -29.36 -29.14
C ARG A 266 13.95 -30.46 -28.38
N PHE A 267 12.62 -30.47 -28.49
CA PHE A 267 11.76 -31.51 -27.96
C PHE A 267 11.36 -32.47 -29.07
N ARG A 268 11.51 -33.76 -28.81
CA ARG A 268 11.01 -34.83 -29.68
C ARG A 268 9.88 -35.54 -28.95
N TYR A 269 8.66 -35.44 -29.48
CA TYR A 269 7.50 -36.10 -28.91
C TYR A 269 7.06 -37.29 -29.76
N ASP A 270 6.69 -38.38 -29.11
CA ASP A 270 6.09 -39.57 -29.73
C ASP A 270 4.69 -39.78 -29.14
N GLU A 271 3.68 -39.51 -29.96
CA GLU A 271 2.26 -39.70 -29.65
C GLU A 271 1.73 -40.91 -30.44
N GLY A 272 2.01 -42.11 -29.93
CA GLY A 272 1.47 -43.35 -30.48
C GLY A 272 1.97 -43.67 -31.89
N GLY A 273 3.26 -43.40 -32.18
CA GLY A 273 3.91 -43.69 -33.46
C GLY A 273 4.03 -42.49 -34.40
N ARG A 274 3.37 -41.36 -34.09
CA ARG A 274 3.61 -40.08 -34.77
C ARG A 274 4.68 -39.30 -34.01
N VAL A 275 5.86 -39.21 -34.61
CA VAL A 275 6.99 -38.46 -34.07
C VAL A 275 7.00 -37.06 -34.66
N TYR A 276 7.02 -36.04 -33.80
CA TYR A 276 7.27 -34.66 -34.22
C TYR A 276 8.37 -34.02 -33.38
N GLU A 277 9.14 -33.14 -34.01
CA GLU A 277 10.19 -32.36 -33.36
C GLU A 277 9.81 -30.89 -33.36
N ILE A 278 9.94 -30.24 -32.21
CA ILE A 278 9.68 -28.82 -32.04
C ILE A 278 10.80 -28.16 -31.25
N GLU A 279 11.20 -26.98 -31.68
CA GLU A 279 12.18 -26.16 -30.98
C GLU A 279 11.48 -24.97 -30.33
N ARG A 280 11.47 -24.93 -29.00
CA ARG A 280 10.83 -23.85 -28.22
C ARG A 280 11.51 -23.68 -26.86
N PRO A 281 11.38 -22.52 -26.22
CA PRO A 281 11.77 -22.39 -24.82
C PRO A 281 10.90 -23.27 -23.92
N PHE A 282 11.49 -23.75 -22.84
CA PHE A 282 10.75 -24.44 -21.79
C PHE A 282 10.23 -23.43 -20.79
N GLU A 283 8.93 -23.46 -20.55
CA GLU A 283 8.25 -22.52 -19.65
C GLU A 283 8.54 -22.78 -18.16
N GLY A 284 8.89 -24.02 -17.78
CA GLY A 284 8.99 -24.41 -16.38
C GLY A 284 7.69 -24.96 -15.81
N VAL A 285 7.77 -25.78 -14.77
CA VAL A 285 6.60 -26.33 -14.07
C VAL A 285 5.77 -25.23 -13.42
N ILE A 286 6.41 -24.33 -12.67
CA ILE A 286 5.73 -23.28 -11.90
C ILE A 286 5.06 -22.25 -12.81
N PRO A 287 5.76 -21.62 -13.79
CA PRO A 287 5.12 -20.64 -14.66
C PRO A 287 3.98 -21.26 -15.49
N ASN A 288 4.11 -22.53 -15.90
CA ASN A 288 3.03 -23.24 -16.57
C ASN A 288 1.80 -23.40 -15.69
N MET A 289 1.98 -23.79 -14.43
CA MET A 289 0.88 -23.91 -13.46
C MET A 289 0.26 -22.54 -13.15
N GLU A 290 1.06 -21.48 -12.99
CA GLU A 290 0.58 -20.11 -12.78
C GLU A 290 -0.27 -19.61 -13.94
N ARG A 291 0.20 -19.77 -15.18
CA ARG A 291 -0.55 -19.38 -16.37
C ARG A 291 -1.85 -20.17 -16.47
N ARG A 292 -1.78 -21.51 -16.37
CA ARG A 292 -2.96 -22.37 -16.47
C ARG A 292 -3.96 -22.12 -15.34
N TYR A 293 -3.52 -21.80 -14.12
CA TYR A 293 -4.42 -21.44 -13.02
C TYR A 293 -5.22 -20.16 -13.34
N LYS A 294 -4.56 -19.15 -13.94
CA LYS A 294 -5.19 -17.89 -14.34
C LYS A 294 -6.13 -18.05 -15.55
N GLU A 295 -5.75 -18.86 -16.52
CA GLU A 295 -6.48 -19.01 -17.79
C GLU A 295 -7.58 -20.08 -17.77
N THR A 296 -7.53 -21.04 -16.83
CA THR A 296 -8.48 -22.17 -16.81
C THR A 296 -9.81 -21.78 -16.16
N ASP A 297 -10.92 -22.12 -16.84
CA ASP A 297 -12.30 -21.99 -16.31
C ASP A 297 -12.80 -23.25 -15.58
N SER A 298 -12.04 -24.36 -15.64
CA SER A 298 -12.38 -25.61 -14.97
C SER A 298 -12.07 -25.55 -13.47
N ASN A 299 -13.10 -25.67 -12.63
CA ASN A 299 -12.96 -25.73 -11.18
C ASN A 299 -12.08 -26.90 -10.71
N TRP A 300 -12.20 -28.07 -11.37
CA TRP A 300 -11.40 -29.24 -11.01
C TRP A 300 -9.89 -29.00 -11.18
N VAL A 301 -9.49 -28.34 -12.27
CA VAL A 301 -8.08 -28.00 -12.51
C VAL A 301 -7.59 -26.98 -11.48
N ARG A 302 -8.42 -26.00 -11.12
CA ARG A 302 -8.09 -25.01 -10.08
C ARG A 302 -7.88 -25.69 -8.72
N GLU A 303 -8.83 -26.51 -8.28
CA GLU A 303 -8.74 -27.26 -7.02
C GLU A 303 -7.53 -28.20 -6.97
N GLU A 304 -7.16 -28.83 -8.09
CA GLU A 304 -5.95 -29.66 -8.16
C GLU A 304 -4.68 -28.81 -8.01
N PHE A 305 -4.64 -27.61 -8.61
CA PHE A 305 -3.49 -26.72 -8.52
C PHE A 305 -3.35 -26.03 -7.16
N GLU A 306 -4.45 -25.68 -6.51
CA GLU A 306 -4.46 -25.10 -5.15
C GLU A 306 -3.72 -25.97 -4.13
N ARG A 307 -3.65 -27.29 -4.34
CA ARG A 307 -2.90 -28.23 -3.48
C ARG A 307 -1.39 -27.99 -3.47
N TYR A 308 -0.86 -27.34 -4.51
CA TYR A 308 0.56 -27.01 -4.65
C TYR A 308 0.84 -25.54 -4.32
N GLN A 309 -0.19 -24.79 -3.90
CA GLN A 309 -0.05 -23.41 -3.50
C GLN A 309 0.17 -23.29 -1.99
N ASN A 310 0.94 -22.27 -1.62
CA ASN A 310 1.11 -21.84 -0.26
C ASN A 310 0.84 -20.34 -0.16
N ASN A 311 0.59 -19.87 1.05
CA ASN A 311 0.37 -18.46 1.33
C ASN A 311 1.66 -17.83 1.84
N ARG A 312 1.99 -16.66 1.33
CA ARG A 312 3.00 -15.78 1.94
C ARG A 312 2.40 -14.40 2.21
N PRO A 313 2.97 -13.60 3.13
CA PRO A 313 2.56 -12.21 3.29
C PRO A 313 2.66 -11.46 1.96
N CYS A 314 1.65 -10.66 1.64
CA CYS A 314 1.68 -9.84 0.44
C CYS A 314 2.87 -8.87 0.49
N GLY A 315 3.64 -8.78 -0.61
CA GLY A 315 4.83 -7.94 -0.68
C GLY A 315 4.52 -6.44 -0.64
N ALA A 316 3.34 -6.03 -1.14
CA ALA A 316 2.95 -4.62 -1.23
C ALA A 316 2.45 -4.04 0.10
N CYS A 317 1.68 -4.81 0.88
CA CYS A 317 1.15 -4.36 2.18
C CYS A 317 1.82 -5.04 3.37
N HIS A 318 2.85 -5.86 3.14
CA HIS A 318 3.50 -6.70 4.15
C HIS A 318 2.54 -7.55 4.99
N GLY A 319 1.37 -7.88 4.41
CA GLY A 319 0.28 -8.59 5.04
C GLY A 319 -0.62 -7.78 5.99
N PHE A 320 -0.55 -6.45 5.97
CA PHE A 320 -1.45 -5.58 6.73
C PHE A 320 -2.82 -5.38 6.06
N ARG A 321 -2.98 -5.86 4.82
CA ARG A 321 -4.24 -5.84 4.04
C ARG A 321 -4.74 -4.47 3.62
N LEU A 322 -4.07 -3.40 4.03
CA LEU A 322 -4.49 -2.03 3.78
C LEU A 322 -3.60 -1.33 2.75
N LYS A 323 -4.10 -0.23 2.20
CA LYS A 323 -3.31 0.66 1.35
C LYS A 323 -2.27 1.45 2.16
N PRO A 324 -1.19 1.93 1.53
CA PRO A 324 -0.20 2.78 2.18
C PRO A 324 -0.80 4.02 2.86
N GLU A 325 -1.84 4.62 2.29
CA GLU A 325 -2.52 5.80 2.83
C GLU A 325 -3.17 5.52 4.20
N ALA A 326 -3.74 4.33 4.37
CA ALA A 326 -4.31 3.92 5.66
C ALA A 326 -3.21 3.60 6.69
N LEU A 327 -2.08 3.02 6.24
CA LEU A 327 -0.94 2.69 7.10
C LEU A 327 -0.10 3.93 7.49
N ALA A 328 -0.30 5.04 6.78
CA ALA A 328 0.30 6.33 7.10
C ALA A 328 -0.32 6.98 8.35
N VAL A 329 -1.55 6.60 8.72
CA VAL A 329 -2.25 7.17 9.88
C VAL A 329 -1.85 6.44 11.16
N ARG A 330 -1.38 7.20 12.15
CA ARG A 330 -0.81 6.66 13.39
C ARG A 330 -1.42 7.28 14.63
N ILE A 331 -1.45 6.49 15.71
CA ILE A 331 -1.76 6.89 17.08
C ILE A 331 -0.62 6.35 17.94
N ALA A 332 -0.06 7.15 18.86
CA ALA A 332 1.10 6.77 19.68
C ALA A 332 2.25 6.13 18.85
N GLY A 333 2.51 6.66 17.64
CA GLY A 333 3.57 6.17 16.75
C GLY A 333 3.24 4.91 15.94
N LEU A 334 2.11 4.26 16.16
CA LEU A 334 1.74 2.99 15.51
C LEU A 334 0.53 3.14 14.59
N HIS A 335 0.54 2.42 13.47
CA HIS A 335 -0.61 2.34 12.56
C HIS A 335 -1.54 1.18 12.92
N VAL A 336 -2.79 1.21 12.44
CA VAL A 336 -3.82 0.22 12.81
C VAL A 336 -3.38 -1.24 12.55
N GLY A 337 -2.61 -1.46 11.47
CA GLY A 337 -2.06 -2.77 11.12
C GLY A 337 -1.11 -3.37 12.17
N GLU A 338 -0.34 -2.55 12.88
CA GLU A 338 0.57 -2.98 13.94
C GLU A 338 -0.22 -3.33 15.20
N VAL A 339 -1.18 -2.48 15.58
CA VAL A 339 -2.05 -2.70 16.74
C VAL A 339 -2.79 -4.03 16.63
N VAL A 340 -3.31 -4.39 15.45
CA VAL A 340 -4.01 -5.68 15.29
C VAL A 340 -3.09 -6.91 15.29
N ARG A 341 -1.78 -6.72 15.11
CA ARG A 341 -0.79 -7.82 15.15
C ARG A 341 -0.25 -8.06 16.55
N MET A 342 -0.40 -7.12 17.45
CA MET A 342 -0.13 -7.33 18.88
C MET A 342 -1.00 -8.44 19.43
N SER A 343 -0.50 -9.12 20.46
CA SER A 343 -1.35 -9.94 21.31
C SER A 343 -2.46 -9.08 21.92
N ILE A 344 -3.60 -9.66 22.25
CA ILE A 344 -4.72 -8.96 22.88
C ILE A 344 -4.27 -8.30 24.19
N ARG A 345 -3.35 -8.94 24.94
CA ARG A 345 -2.72 -8.36 26.13
C ARG A 345 -1.97 -7.06 25.82
N GLU A 346 -1.10 -7.08 24.80
CA GLU A 346 -0.32 -5.91 24.39
C GLU A 346 -1.21 -4.82 23.80
N ALA A 347 -2.22 -5.20 23.00
CA ALA A 347 -3.19 -4.26 22.46
C ALA A 347 -4.00 -3.56 23.56
N LEU A 348 -4.35 -4.27 24.64
CA LEU A 348 -5.02 -3.68 25.81
C LEU A 348 -4.13 -2.64 26.49
N ALA A 349 -2.86 -2.99 26.75
CA ALA A 349 -1.89 -2.06 27.33
C ALA A 349 -1.70 -0.82 26.44
N TRP A 350 -1.61 -1.01 25.12
CA TRP A 350 -1.51 0.10 24.17
C TRP A 350 -2.73 1.01 24.20
N ILE A 351 -3.95 0.46 24.30
CA ILE A 351 -5.19 1.25 24.40
C ILE A 351 -5.24 2.08 25.70
N GLU A 352 -4.71 1.53 26.80
CA GLU A 352 -4.64 2.24 28.07
C GLU A 352 -3.61 3.37 28.06
N GLU A 353 -2.52 3.22 27.32
CA GLU A 353 -1.44 4.22 27.18
C GLU A 353 -1.74 5.27 26.10
N ALA A 354 -2.46 4.92 25.04
CA ALA A 354 -2.76 5.79 23.90
C ALA A 354 -3.23 7.22 24.27
N PRO A 355 -4.10 7.44 25.28
CA PRO A 355 -4.51 8.77 25.73
C PRO A 355 -3.37 9.74 26.04
N VAL A 356 -2.23 9.25 26.53
CA VAL A 356 -1.07 10.07 26.90
C VAL A 356 -0.47 10.77 25.67
N SER A 357 -0.57 10.14 24.51
CA SER A 357 -0.04 10.68 23.24
C SER A 357 -1.00 11.65 22.53
N LEU A 358 -2.24 11.80 23.03
CA LEU A 358 -3.28 12.59 22.38
C LEU A 358 -3.43 13.97 23.03
N SER A 359 -3.79 14.97 22.22
CA SER A 359 -4.17 16.28 22.73
C SER A 359 -5.46 16.21 23.56
N ALA A 360 -5.73 17.22 24.39
CA ALA A 360 -6.96 17.27 25.20
C ALA A 360 -8.24 17.15 24.35
N GLN A 361 -8.26 17.83 23.19
CA GLN A 361 -9.38 17.76 22.24
C GLN A 361 -9.54 16.34 21.66
N LYS A 362 -8.44 15.71 21.23
CA LYS A 362 -8.48 14.35 20.70
C LYS A 362 -8.91 13.35 21.77
N ASN A 363 -8.46 13.52 23.01
CA ASN A 363 -8.89 12.69 24.14
C ASN A 363 -10.39 12.80 24.40
N GLU A 364 -10.99 13.98 24.29
CA GLU A 364 -12.43 14.13 24.46
C GLU A 364 -13.21 13.37 23.38
N ILE A 365 -12.78 13.45 22.12
CA ILE A 365 -13.39 12.73 20.99
C ILE A 365 -13.21 11.21 21.14
N ALA A 366 -12.04 10.76 21.57
CA ALA A 366 -11.70 9.34 21.67
C ALA A 366 -12.28 8.65 22.90
N ARG A 367 -12.72 9.40 23.93
CA ARG A 367 -13.10 8.86 25.25
C ARG A 367 -14.08 7.68 25.17
N ALA A 368 -15.18 7.84 24.44
CA ALA A 368 -16.19 6.79 24.30
C ALA A 368 -15.65 5.59 23.52
N ILE A 369 -14.90 5.83 22.44
CA ILE A 369 -14.35 4.78 21.57
C ILE A 369 -13.30 3.94 22.31
N LEU A 370 -12.40 4.60 23.04
CA LEU A 370 -11.36 3.92 23.83
C LEU A 370 -11.96 3.10 24.96
N LYS A 371 -13.04 3.58 25.59
CA LYS A 371 -13.76 2.82 26.61
C LYS A 371 -14.29 1.50 26.04
N GLU A 372 -14.99 1.54 24.90
CA GLU A 372 -15.54 0.34 24.24
C GLU A 372 -14.45 -0.66 23.84
N ILE A 373 -13.35 -0.18 23.25
CA ILE A 373 -12.23 -1.04 22.86
C ILE A 373 -11.61 -1.72 24.09
N ARG A 374 -11.35 -0.93 25.15
CA ARG A 374 -10.75 -1.43 26.39
C ARG A 374 -11.62 -2.48 27.06
N GLU A 375 -12.92 -2.26 27.13
CA GLU A 375 -13.86 -3.21 27.72
C GLU A 375 -13.86 -4.54 26.94
N ARG A 376 -13.97 -4.49 25.61
CA ARG A 376 -13.94 -5.70 24.75
C ARG A 376 -12.62 -6.45 24.83
N LEU A 377 -11.48 -5.75 24.80
CA LEU A 377 -10.16 -6.36 25.00
C LEU A 377 -10.05 -6.97 26.40
N GLY A 378 -10.49 -6.27 27.44
CA GLY A 378 -10.52 -6.76 28.82
C GLY A 378 -11.34 -8.04 28.97
N PHE A 379 -12.52 -8.12 28.32
CA PHE A 379 -13.30 -9.35 28.29
C PHE A 379 -12.55 -10.51 27.64
N LEU A 380 -11.87 -10.29 26.51
CA LEU A 380 -11.06 -11.32 25.85
C LEU A 380 -9.90 -11.80 26.74
N VAL A 381 -9.28 -10.90 27.50
CA VAL A 381 -8.27 -11.26 28.51
C VAL A 381 -8.88 -12.10 29.62
N ASN A 382 -10.05 -11.70 30.16
CA ASN A 382 -10.73 -12.42 31.24
C ASN A 382 -11.13 -13.85 30.86
N VAL A 383 -11.45 -14.10 29.58
CA VAL A 383 -11.76 -15.46 29.08
C VAL A 383 -10.51 -16.23 28.62
N GLY A 384 -9.30 -15.71 28.88
CA GLY A 384 -8.03 -16.40 28.59
C GLY A 384 -7.69 -16.50 27.11
N LEU A 385 -8.00 -15.46 26.33
CA LEU A 385 -7.63 -15.35 24.91
C LEU A 385 -6.55 -14.30 24.66
N ASP A 386 -5.87 -13.86 25.71
CA ASP A 386 -4.93 -12.74 25.72
C ASP A 386 -3.68 -12.95 24.84
N TYR A 387 -3.32 -14.21 24.54
CA TYR A 387 -2.22 -14.59 23.65
C TYR A 387 -2.56 -14.51 22.15
N LEU A 388 -3.85 -14.36 21.80
CA LEU A 388 -4.27 -14.23 20.40
C LEU A 388 -4.01 -12.83 19.89
N THR A 389 -3.88 -12.70 18.57
CA THR A 389 -3.82 -11.39 17.90
C THR A 389 -5.17 -11.08 17.25
N LEU A 390 -5.52 -9.80 17.13
CA LEU A 390 -6.74 -9.38 16.46
C LEU A 390 -6.71 -9.69 14.95
N ALA A 391 -5.52 -9.75 14.36
CA ALA A 391 -5.29 -10.09 12.95
C ALA A 391 -5.42 -11.61 12.66
N ARG A 392 -5.47 -12.47 13.69
CA ARG A 392 -5.57 -13.92 13.50
C ARG A 392 -6.82 -14.27 12.70
N ASN A 393 -6.66 -15.10 11.66
CA ASN A 393 -7.76 -15.53 10.80
C ASN A 393 -8.77 -16.37 11.61
N ALA A 394 -10.04 -15.98 11.57
CA ALA A 394 -11.10 -16.64 12.34
C ALA A 394 -11.25 -18.13 11.99
N GLY A 395 -10.94 -18.53 10.74
CA GLY A 395 -10.98 -19.93 10.31
C GLY A 395 -9.87 -20.81 10.89
N THR A 396 -8.87 -20.22 11.58
CA THR A 396 -7.74 -20.96 12.19
C THR A 396 -7.90 -21.14 13.71
N LEU A 397 -9.04 -20.73 14.26
CA LEU A 397 -9.34 -20.86 15.68
C LEU A 397 -9.83 -22.28 15.96
N SER A 398 -9.40 -22.84 17.09
CA SER A 398 -9.99 -24.04 17.66
C SER A 398 -11.46 -23.82 18.03
N GLY A 399 -12.20 -24.93 18.21
CA GLY A 399 -13.60 -24.87 18.66
C GLY A 399 -13.74 -24.15 20.00
N GLY A 400 -12.83 -24.40 20.95
CA GLY A 400 -12.82 -23.74 22.26
C GLY A 400 -12.53 -22.24 22.18
N GLU A 401 -11.54 -21.83 21.38
CA GLU A 401 -11.26 -20.39 21.15
C GLU A 401 -12.47 -19.70 20.52
N SER A 402 -13.07 -20.31 19.50
CA SER A 402 -14.23 -19.76 18.79
C SER A 402 -15.46 -19.61 19.68
N GLN A 403 -15.66 -20.53 20.63
CA GLN A 403 -16.75 -20.45 21.60
C GLN A 403 -16.52 -19.34 22.62
N ARG A 404 -15.29 -19.20 23.15
CA ARG A 404 -14.95 -18.13 24.09
C ARG A 404 -15.03 -16.74 23.46
N ILE A 405 -14.65 -16.60 22.18
CA ILE A 405 -14.82 -15.35 21.42
C ILE A 405 -16.30 -14.99 21.29
N ARG A 406 -17.16 -15.96 20.96
CA ARG A 406 -18.62 -15.74 20.90
C ARG A 406 -19.20 -15.34 22.24
N LEU A 407 -18.77 -15.97 23.33
CA LEU A 407 -19.20 -15.62 24.68
C LEU A 407 -18.80 -14.19 25.04
N ALA A 408 -17.55 -13.80 24.74
CA ALA A 408 -17.06 -12.43 24.97
C ALA A 408 -17.89 -11.39 24.17
N SER A 409 -18.25 -11.71 22.93
CA SER A 409 -19.08 -10.82 22.09
C SER A 409 -20.52 -10.68 22.58
N GLN A 410 -21.07 -11.69 23.26
CA GLN A 410 -22.46 -11.67 23.78
C GLN A 410 -22.60 -11.01 25.14
N ILE A 411 -21.53 -11.00 25.94
CA ILE A 411 -21.52 -10.40 27.28
C ILE A 411 -21.03 -8.95 27.25
N GLY A 412 -20.19 -8.60 26.26
CA GLY A 412 -19.62 -7.25 26.09
C GLY A 412 -20.37 -6.35 25.09
N SER A 413 -21.55 -6.74 24.63
CA SER A 413 -22.52 -5.89 23.92
C SER A 413 -23.77 -5.71 24.78
#